data_AF-A0A1J3H4X7-F1
#
_entry.id   AF-A0A1J3H4X7-F1
#
_cell.length_a   1.000
_cell.length_b   1.000
_cell.length_c   1.000
_cell.angle_alpha   90.00
_cell.angle_beta   90.00
_cell.angle_gamma   90.00
#
_symmetry.space_group_name_H-M   'P 1'
#
loop_
_entity.id
_entity.type
_entity.pdbx_description
1 polymer ?
#
loop_
_entity_poly.entity_id
_entity_poly.type
_entity_poly.pdbx_seq_one_letter_code
_entity_poly.pdbx_strand_id
1 'polypeptide(L)'
;EGGAKLMNQWFVGCNASHVVCEAASVQIYLGHSSHLVTPLWLHKTLEEKQTQSLVRISADLAKDIRTMLEKESSRECVRKDASMLTKKTLTTTTCKERQKIVESAKKTVTNRHAKMGKTLIQPLNL
;
A
#
# COMPACT_ATOMS: atom_id res chain seq x y z
N GLU A 1 -33.20 -22.81 4.24
CA GLU A 1 -31.78 -23.16 4.32
C GLU A 1 -30.97 -22.13 3.54
N GLY A 2 -29.94 -21.53 4.13
CA GLY A 2 -29.15 -20.49 3.49
C GLY A 2 -28.19 -21.12 2.49
N GLY A 3 -28.30 -20.77 1.20
CA GLY A 3 -27.54 -21.37 0.07
C GLY A 3 -26.04 -21.09 0.05
N ALA A 4 -25.38 -21.00 1.20
CA ALA A 4 -23.93 -20.85 1.30
C ALA A 4 -23.26 -22.22 1.28
N LYS A 5 -22.21 -22.37 0.46
CA LYS A 5 -21.39 -23.58 0.40
C LYS A 5 -20.03 -23.29 1.04
N LEU A 6 -19.68 -24.08 2.05
CA LEU A 6 -18.33 -24.04 2.63
C LEU A 6 -17.33 -24.67 1.67
N MET A 7 -16.19 -24.03 1.46
CA MET A 7 -15.05 -24.59 0.74
C MET A 7 -13.91 -24.83 1.73
N ASN A 8 -13.44 -26.07 1.82
CA ASN A 8 -12.39 -26.46 2.78
C ASN A 8 -11.00 -25.96 2.37
N GLN A 9 -10.79 -25.63 1.10
CA GLN A 9 -9.52 -25.17 0.57
C GLN A 9 -9.74 -23.98 -0.36
N TRP A 10 -8.86 -23.00 -0.26
CA TRP A 10 -8.83 -21.81 -1.10
C TRP A 10 -7.57 -21.81 -1.95
N PHE A 11 -7.71 -21.44 -3.23
CA PHE A 11 -6.61 -21.23 -4.17
C PHE A 11 -6.98 -20.16 -5.19
N VAL A 12 -5.99 -19.57 -5.86
CA VAL A 12 -6.21 -18.56 -6.89
C VAL A 12 -6.98 -19.18 -8.06
N GLY A 13 -8.17 -18.63 -8.37
CA GLY A 13 -9.06 -19.16 -9.39
C GLY A 13 -10.18 -20.08 -8.86
N CYS A 14 -10.25 -20.32 -7.55
CA CYS A 14 -11.42 -20.99 -6.98
C CYS A 14 -12.67 -20.07 -7.04
N ASN A 15 -13.86 -20.66 -7.20
CA ASN A 15 -15.13 -19.93 -7.28
C ASN A 15 -15.67 -19.55 -5.88
N ALA A 16 -14.79 -19.12 -4.97
CA ALA A 16 -15.18 -18.69 -3.64
C ALA A 16 -15.60 -17.22 -3.68
N SER A 17 -16.84 -16.92 -3.30
CA SER A 17 -17.33 -15.54 -3.27
C SER A 17 -16.70 -14.71 -2.17
N HIS A 18 -16.48 -15.31 -0.99
CA HIS A 18 -15.92 -14.67 0.19
C HIS A 18 -14.86 -15.58 0.83
N VAL A 19 -13.78 -14.99 1.31
CA VAL A 19 -12.78 -15.65 2.14
C VAL A 19 -12.90 -15.12 3.55
N VAL A 20 -13.13 -16.03 4.49
CA VAL A 20 -13.18 -15.72 5.92
C VAL A 20 -11.77 -15.93 6.47
N CYS A 21 -11.16 -14.88 7.00
CA CYS A 21 -9.81 -14.94 7.54
C CYS A 21 -9.60 -14.02 8.73
N GLU A 22 -8.68 -14.39 9.62
CA GLU A 22 -8.21 -13.52 10.70
C GLU A 22 -7.06 -12.62 10.22
N ALA A 23 -6.85 -11.51 10.95
CA ALA A 23 -5.83 -10.51 10.67
C ALA A 23 -4.43 -11.08 10.46
N ALA A 24 -4.05 -12.14 11.18
CA ALA A 24 -2.73 -12.76 11.05
C ALA A 24 -2.50 -13.44 9.69
N SER A 25 -3.57 -13.90 9.04
CA SER A 25 -3.53 -14.67 7.79
C SER A 25 -3.88 -13.86 6.55
N VAL A 26 -4.31 -12.60 6.73
CA VAL A 26 -4.84 -11.75 5.66
C VAL A 26 -3.85 -11.52 4.51
N GLN A 27 -2.55 -11.53 4.81
CA GLN A 27 -1.48 -11.30 3.83
C GLN A 27 -1.46 -12.33 2.70
N ILE A 28 -1.90 -13.56 2.95
CA ILE A 28 -1.92 -14.65 1.96
C ILE A 28 -2.98 -14.37 0.87
N TYR A 29 -4.05 -13.66 1.24
CA TYR A 29 -5.19 -13.41 0.36
C TYR A 29 -5.20 -12.01 -0.26
N LEU A 30 -4.42 -11.08 0.30
CA LEU A 30 -4.28 -9.71 -0.18
C LEU A 30 -3.80 -9.70 -1.65
N GLY A 31 -4.57 -9.04 -2.51
CA GLY A 31 -4.29 -8.96 -3.95
C GLY A 31 -4.75 -10.17 -4.77
N HIS A 32 -5.16 -11.26 -4.13
CA HIS A 32 -5.66 -12.46 -4.80
C HIS A 32 -7.18 -12.66 -4.65
N SER A 33 -7.74 -12.25 -3.51
CA SER A 33 -9.19 -12.27 -3.28
C SER A 33 -9.73 -10.86 -3.12
N SER A 34 -10.90 -10.62 -3.71
CA SER A 34 -11.59 -9.34 -3.67
C SER A 34 -12.62 -9.24 -2.54
N HIS A 35 -12.88 -10.29 -1.77
CA HIS A 35 -13.86 -10.25 -0.68
C HIS A 35 -13.31 -10.97 0.54
N LEU A 36 -12.68 -10.20 1.43
CA LEU A 36 -12.06 -10.65 2.66
C LEU A 36 -12.91 -10.21 3.84
N VAL A 37 -13.32 -11.15 4.67
CA VAL A 37 -14.16 -10.85 5.83
C VAL A 37 -13.64 -11.56 7.07
N THR A 38 -13.95 -11.02 8.24
CA THR A 38 -13.68 -11.71 9.51
C THR A 38 -14.79 -12.72 9.83
N PRO A 39 -14.51 -13.70 10.70
CA PRO A 39 -15.54 -14.55 11.30
C PRO A 39 -16.62 -13.74 12.02
N LEU A 40 -16.24 -12.62 12.65
CA LEU A 40 -17.17 -11.73 13.36
C LEU A 40 -18.15 -11.05 12.39
N TRP A 41 -17.69 -10.64 11.21
CA TRP A 41 -18.55 -10.11 10.17
C TRP A 41 -19.59 -11.16 9.75
N LEU A 42 -19.15 -12.40 9.49
CA LEU A 42 -20.05 -13.50 9.08
C LEU A 42 -21.15 -13.75 10.12
N HIS A 43 -20.81 -13.74 11.41
CA HIS A 43 -21.78 -13.89 12.50
C HIS A 43 -22.84 -12.78 12.47
N LYS A 44 -22.41 -11.52 12.35
CA LYS A 44 -23.33 -10.37 12.29
C LYS A 44 -24.24 -10.42 11.06
N THR A 45 -23.71 -10.81 9.91
CA THR A 45 -24.50 -10.95 8.68
C THR A 45 -25.57 -12.05 8.83
N LEU A 46 -25.25 -13.12 9.57
CA LEU A 46 -26.20 -14.19 9.85
C LEU A 46 -27.33 -13.74 10.80
N GLU A 47 -26.99 -13.00 11.85
CA GLU A 47 -27.95 -12.51 12.85
C GLU A 47 -28.86 -11.42 12.29
N GLU A 48 -28.31 -10.45 11.59
CA GLU A 48 -29.05 -9.27 11.12
C GLU A 48 -29.83 -9.53 9.81
N LYS A 49 -29.73 -10.74 9.23
CA LYS A 49 -30.24 -11.08 7.88
C LYS A 49 -29.86 -10.05 6.81
N GLN A 50 -28.81 -9.27 7.04
CA GLN A 50 -28.34 -8.31 6.04
C GLN A 50 -27.90 -9.11 4.83
N THR A 51 -28.42 -8.73 3.66
CA THR A 51 -27.90 -9.18 2.36
C THR A 51 -26.38 -9.16 2.43
N GLN A 52 -25.74 -10.26 2.02
CA GLN A 52 -24.29 -10.39 1.92
C GLN A 52 -23.77 -9.25 1.05
N SER A 53 -23.52 -8.11 1.69
CA SER A 53 -23.16 -6.88 1.04
C SER A 53 -21.87 -7.16 0.29
N LEU A 54 -21.74 -6.64 -0.94
CA LEU A 54 -20.58 -6.78 -1.81
C LEU A 54 -19.37 -6.05 -1.20
N VAL A 55 -18.95 -6.51 -0.03
CA VAL A 55 -17.93 -5.89 0.82
C VAL A 55 -16.61 -6.53 0.44
N ARG A 56 -15.72 -5.70 -0.07
CA ARG A 56 -14.38 -6.14 -0.44
C ARG A 56 -13.52 -6.49 0.76
N ILE A 57 -13.62 -5.71 1.83
CA ILE A 57 -12.92 -5.93 3.10
C ILE A 57 -13.86 -5.52 4.23
N SER A 58 -14.10 -6.40 5.21
CA SER A 58 -14.92 -6.06 6.37
C SER A 58 -14.30 -4.93 7.21
N ALA A 59 -15.14 -4.10 7.83
CA ALA A 59 -14.67 -2.88 8.51
C ALA A 59 -13.71 -3.15 9.68
N ASP A 60 -13.89 -4.26 10.37
CA ASP A 60 -13.00 -4.75 11.41
C ASP A 60 -11.66 -5.25 10.83
N LEU A 61 -11.70 -6.03 9.75
CA LEU A 61 -10.48 -6.47 9.06
C LEU A 61 -9.65 -5.29 8.54
N ALA A 62 -10.32 -4.26 8.00
CA ALA A 62 -9.65 -3.05 7.55
C ALA A 62 -8.92 -2.31 8.68
N LYS A 63 -9.51 -2.26 9.88
CA LYS A 63 -8.86 -1.71 11.08
C LYS A 63 -7.65 -2.55 11.47
N ASP A 64 -7.77 -3.86 11.45
CA ASP A 64 -6.66 -4.74 11.79
C ASP A 64 -5.49 -4.60 10.81
N ILE A 65 -5.76 -4.57 9.51
CA ILE A 65 -4.75 -4.32 8.47
C ILE A 65 -4.05 -2.97 8.72
N ARG A 66 -4.81 -1.93 9.05
CA ARG A 66 -4.25 -0.61 9.39
C ARG A 66 -3.33 -0.69 10.59
N THR A 67 -3.75 -1.32 11.70
CA THR A 67 -2.90 -1.43 12.89
C THR A 67 -1.66 -2.28 12.65
N MET A 68 -1.77 -3.32 11.81
CA MET A 68 -0.63 -4.14 11.39
C MET A 68 0.38 -3.31 10.59
N LEU A 69 -0.09 -2.48 9.66
CA LEU A 69 0.76 -1.59 8.88
C LEU A 69 1.44 -0.51 9.74
N GLU A 70 0.70 0.06 10.69
CA GLU A 70 1.24 1.03 11.66
C GLU A 70 2.29 0.39 12.58
N LYS A 71 2.11 -0.89 12.96
CA LYS A 71 3.11 -1.65 13.72
C LYS A 71 4.38 -1.90 12.91
N GLU A 72 4.30 -2.20 11.62
CA GLU A 72 5.50 -2.38 10.81
C GLU A 72 6.22 -1.04 10.55
N SER A 73 5.47 0.02 10.26
CA SER A 73 6.00 1.38 10.14
C SER A 73 6.67 1.87 11.44
N SER A 74 6.06 1.60 12.59
CA SER A 74 6.66 1.95 13.89
C SER A 74 7.84 1.05 14.26
N ARG A 75 7.90 -0.22 13.84
CA ARG A 75 9.12 -1.05 13.98
C ARG A 75 10.26 -0.54 13.09
N GLU A 76 9.97 -0.06 11.89
CA GLU A 76 10.95 0.64 11.04
C GLU A 76 11.50 1.90 11.75
N CYS A 77 10.68 2.58 12.54
CA CYS A 77 11.08 3.73 13.33
C CYS A 77 11.81 3.37 14.64
N VAL A 78 11.39 2.32 15.37
CA VAL A 78 11.98 1.91 16.66
C VAL A 78 13.28 1.11 16.48
N ARG A 79 13.46 0.36 15.38
CA ARG A 79 14.76 -0.27 15.05
C ARG A 79 15.88 0.74 14.80
N LYS A 80 15.56 2.02 14.57
CA LYS A 80 16.56 3.07 14.34
C LYS A 80 17.38 3.42 15.57
N ASP A 81 16.92 3.12 16.79
CA ASP A 81 17.62 3.60 17.99
C ASP A 81 18.64 2.58 18.54
N ALA A 82 18.44 1.27 18.37
CA ALA A 82 19.38 0.25 18.84
C ALA A 82 20.35 -0.27 17.75
N SER A 83 20.02 -0.12 16.46
CA SER A 83 20.85 -0.56 15.32
C SER A 83 21.71 0.59 14.73
N MET A 84 22.02 1.62 15.54
CA MET A 84 22.66 2.86 15.08
C MET A 84 24.15 2.76 14.72
N LEU A 85 24.87 1.68 15.06
CA LEU A 85 26.33 1.71 14.91
C LEU A 85 26.87 1.15 13.58
N THR A 86 26.17 0.23 12.91
CA THR A 86 26.72 -0.45 11.71
C THR A 86 26.05 -0.10 10.39
N LYS A 87 24.83 0.47 10.38
CA LYS A 87 24.09 0.79 9.14
C LYS A 87 24.12 2.27 8.73
N LYS A 88 24.66 3.15 9.57
CA LYS A 88 24.65 4.62 9.36
C LYS A 88 25.55 5.07 8.20
N THR A 89 26.58 4.29 7.86
CA THR A 89 27.54 4.66 6.80
C THR A 89 27.02 4.33 5.39
N LEU A 90 26.13 3.34 5.24
CA LEU A 90 25.70 2.89 3.91
C LEU A 90 24.40 3.56 3.40
N THR A 91 23.56 4.07 4.31
CA THR A 91 22.22 4.62 3.96
C THR A 91 22.18 6.15 3.90
N THR A 92 23.07 6.83 4.62
CA THR A 92 23.19 8.31 4.56
C THR A 92 23.83 8.78 3.25
N THR A 93 24.69 7.95 2.64
CA THR A 93 25.20 8.15 1.28
C THR A 93 24.07 8.06 0.26
N THR A 94 23.18 7.05 0.36
CA THR A 94 22.09 6.83 -0.60
C THR A 94 21.04 7.94 -0.60
N CYS A 95 20.62 8.44 0.57
CA CYS A 95 19.64 9.53 0.63
C CYS A 95 20.22 10.86 0.14
N LYS A 96 21.47 11.19 0.49
CA LYS A 96 22.15 12.39 0.01
C LYS A 96 22.44 12.32 -1.50
N GLU A 97 22.81 11.15 -2.02
CA GLU A 97 23.00 10.93 -3.47
C GLU A 97 21.68 11.03 -4.23
N ARG A 98 20.61 10.39 -3.74
CA ARG A 98 19.27 10.50 -4.34
C ARG A 98 18.78 11.95 -4.35
N GLN A 99 19.03 12.71 -3.29
CA GLN A 99 18.71 14.14 -3.24
C GLN A 99 19.50 14.95 -4.28
N LYS A 100 20.81 14.70 -4.42
CA LYS A 100 21.65 15.35 -5.45
C LYS A 100 21.19 15.03 -6.87
N ILE A 101 20.77 13.79 -7.14
CA ILE A 101 20.24 13.39 -8.45
C ILE A 101 18.95 14.17 -8.75
N VAL A 102 18.02 14.24 -7.81
CA VAL A 102 16.76 15.00 -7.97
C VAL A 102 17.03 16.49 -8.19
N GLU A 103 17.95 17.09 -7.43
CA GLU A 103 18.32 18.50 -7.57
C GLU A 103 19.00 18.78 -8.90
N SER A 104 19.88 17.89 -9.36
CA SER A 104 20.52 18.00 -10.68
C SER A 104 19.49 17.92 -11.81
N ALA A 105 18.55 16.99 -11.73
CA ALA A 105 17.47 16.84 -12.70
C ALA A 105 16.58 18.10 -12.74
N LYS A 106 16.14 18.59 -11.57
CA LYS A 106 15.36 19.85 -11.48
C LYS A 106 16.11 21.03 -12.09
N LYS A 107 17.40 21.19 -11.77
CA LYS A 107 18.24 22.27 -12.31
C LYS A 107 18.36 22.19 -13.84
N THR A 108 18.50 20.99 -14.42
CA THR A 108 18.55 20.84 -15.89
C THR A 108 17.24 21.20 -16.58
N VAL A 109 16.09 20.87 -15.99
CA VAL A 109 14.77 21.24 -16.51
C VAL A 109 14.57 22.75 -16.47
N THR A 110 14.83 23.39 -15.33
CA THR A 110 14.73 24.84 -15.20
C THR A 110 15.68 25.57 -16.16
N ASN A 111 16.90 25.07 -16.36
CA ASN A 111 17.86 25.67 -17.29
C ASN A 111 17.42 25.52 -18.76
N ARG A 112 16.80 24.38 -19.13
CA ARG A 112 16.18 24.23 -20.45
C ARG A 112 15.05 25.23 -20.65
N HIS A 113 14.14 25.38 -19.68
CA HIS A 113 13.07 26.37 -19.78
C HIS A 113 13.61 27.81 -19.87
N ALA A 114 14.66 28.15 -19.11
CA ALA A 114 15.32 29.45 -19.19
C ALA A 114 16.01 29.68 -20.55
N LYS A 115 16.53 28.63 -21.20
CA LYS A 115 17.14 28.72 -22.54
C LYS A 115 16.08 28.84 -23.64
N MET A 116 14.96 28.12 -23.50
CA MET A 116 13.81 28.21 -24.42
C MET A 116 13.11 29.58 -24.36
N GLY A 117 13.08 30.22 -23.18
CA GLY A 117 12.61 31.60 -23.04
C GLY A 117 13.54 32.64 -23.68
N LYS A 118 14.84 32.34 -23.85
CA LYS A 118 15.83 33.23 -24.49
C LYS A 118 15.88 33.11 -26.01
N THR A 119 15.41 32.00 -26.58
CA THR A 119 15.32 31.81 -28.04
C THR A 119 14.09 32.45 -28.67
N LEU A 120 13.13 32.96 -27.89
CA LEU A 120 11.94 33.64 -28.41
C LEU A 120 12.08 35.18 -28.47
N ILE A 121 13.21 35.74 -28.04
CA ILE A 121 13.45 37.19 -28.08
C ILE A 121 14.84 37.45 -28.68
N GLN A 122 14.94 37.32 -30.00
CA GLN A 122 15.94 38.03 -30.79
C GLN A 122 15.20 38.87 -31.81
N PRO A 123 15.24 40.22 -31.74
CA PRO A 123 14.68 41.04 -32.81
C PRO A 123 15.50 40.84 -34.08
N LEU A 124 14.81 40.55 -35.19
CA LEU A 124 15.38 40.65 -36.53
C LEU A 124 15.76 42.12 -36.76
N ASN A 125 17.05 42.41 -36.87
CA ASN A 125 17.52 43.68 -37.40
C ASN A 125 17.29 43.68 -38.92
N LEU A 126 16.36 44.50 -39.39
CA LEU A 126 16.29 45.00 -40.76
C LEU A 126 16.44 46.52 -40.70
#